data_AF-A0A0M4QHW6-F1
#
_entry.id   AF-A0A0M4QHW6-F1
#
_cell.length_a   1.000
_cell.length_b   1.000
_cell.length_c   1.000
_cell.angle_alpha   90.00
_cell.angle_beta   90.00
_cell.angle_gamma   90.00
#
_symmetry.space_group_name_H-M   'P 1'
#
loop_
_entity.id
_entity.type
_entity.pdbx_description
1 polymer ?
#
loop_
_entity_poly.entity_id
_entity_poly.type
_entity_poly.pdbx_seq_one_letter_code
_entity_poly.pdbx_strand_id
1 'polypeptide(L)'
;MDEDTAGTTAADHQVLDLSAEELLTTTRSVRRRLDLDRPVDPALLRRCIEIATQAPTGRHEQGWHFVVVTDPSVRTWLADLWRAGIGRGDSPMSTEELRRAHVRPGAMEKVWDGLGHLSQNLDRVLTTGTMAVERDVAALLGIPYESVMQAALIPVAHTVGTEFRPATRIPVDEVVHWDRW
;
A
#
# COMPACT_ATOMS: atom_id res chain seq x y z
N MET A 1 -12.14 4.23 -43.93
CA MET A 1 -12.16 5.51 -43.21
C MET A 1 -12.26 5.27 -41.72
N ASP A 2 -11.23 4.90 -41.00
CA ASP A 2 -9.87 4.37 -41.25
C ASP A 2 -9.50 3.80 -39.87
N GLU A 3 -9.16 2.52 -39.82
CA GLU A 3 -7.82 2.04 -39.49
C GLU A 3 -7.39 2.25 -38.02
N ASP A 4 -6.90 1.15 -37.47
CA ASP A 4 -6.01 1.07 -36.32
C ASP A 4 -6.61 1.13 -34.91
N THR A 5 -7.41 0.11 -34.58
CA THR A 5 -7.35 -0.45 -33.21
C THR A 5 -6.38 -1.62 -33.25
N ALA A 6 -5.08 -1.29 -33.38
CA ALA A 6 -4.02 -2.22 -33.06
C ALA A 6 -4.35 -2.81 -31.69
N GLY A 7 -4.65 -4.10 -31.66
CA GLY A 7 -4.89 -4.83 -30.44
C GLY A 7 -3.67 -4.67 -29.57
N THR A 8 -3.75 -3.83 -28.54
CA THR A 8 -2.89 -3.93 -27.38
C THR A 8 -3.12 -5.34 -26.86
N THR A 9 -2.22 -6.26 -27.19
CA THR A 9 -2.12 -7.56 -26.55
C THR A 9 -2.10 -7.28 -25.05
N ALA A 10 -3.22 -7.56 -24.38
CA ALA A 10 -3.26 -7.54 -22.92
C ALA A 10 -2.12 -8.46 -22.48
N ALA A 11 -1.09 -7.90 -21.86
CA ALA A 11 0.02 -8.69 -21.39
C ALA A 11 -0.54 -9.81 -20.51
N ASP A 12 -0.11 -11.04 -20.78
CA ASP A 12 -0.53 -12.24 -20.07
C ASP A 12 0.06 -12.19 -18.66
N HIS A 13 -0.59 -11.41 -17.79
CA HIS A 13 -0.23 -11.33 -16.39
C HIS A 13 -0.77 -12.57 -15.70
N GLN A 14 0.12 -13.31 -15.05
CA GLN A 14 -0.27 -14.47 -14.25
C GLN A 14 -1.29 -14.05 -13.19
N VAL A 15 -2.55 -14.44 -13.41
CA VAL A 15 -3.59 -14.40 -12.39
C VAL A 15 -3.47 -15.67 -11.56
N LEU A 16 -3.38 -15.52 -10.24
CA LEU A 16 -3.40 -16.67 -9.35
C LEU A 16 -4.83 -17.20 -9.26
N ASP A 17 -4.99 -18.52 -9.37
CA ASP A 17 -6.27 -19.20 -9.20
C ASP A 17 -6.62 -19.31 -7.71
N LEU A 18 -6.91 -18.16 -7.09
CA LEU A 18 -7.33 -18.05 -5.70
C LEU A 18 -8.82 -17.78 -5.64
N SER A 19 -9.52 -18.47 -4.75
CA SER A 19 -10.85 -18.05 -4.32
C SER A 19 -10.80 -16.69 -3.61
N ALA A 20 -11.96 -16.02 -3.50
CA ALA A 20 -12.06 -14.77 -2.75
C ALA A 20 -11.65 -14.94 -1.28
N GLU A 21 -11.96 -16.09 -0.67
CA GLU A 21 -11.55 -16.43 0.69
C GLU A 21 -10.03 -16.58 0.80
N GLU A 22 -9.39 -17.32 -0.10
CA GLU A 22 -7.93 -17.48 -0.11
C GLU A 22 -7.24 -16.13 -0.32
N LEU A 23 -7.74 -15.30 -1.26
CA LEU A 23 -7.23 -13.96 -1.47
C LEU A 23 -7.28 -13.13 -0.19
N LEU A 24 -8.45 -13.04 0.46
CA LEU A 24 -8.64 -12.20 1.64
C LEU A 24 -7.89 -12.71 2.88
N THR A 25 -7.79 -14.02 3.06
CA THR A 25 -7.15 -14.63 4.24
C THR A 25 -5.64 -14.69 4.15
N THR A 26 -5.07 -14.73 2.93
CA THR A 26 -3.62 -14.84 2.71
C THR A 26 -2.95 -13.51 2.34
N THR A 27 -3.73 -12.45 2.05
CA THR A 27 -3.19 -11.10 1.81
C THR A 27 -2.38 -10.61 3.00
N ARG A 28 -1.14 -10.22 2.74
CA ARG A 28 -0.19 -9.72 3.75
C ARG A 28 0.67 -8.61 3.17
N SER A 29 1.21 -7.75 4.04
CA SER A 29 2.31 -6.87 3.65
C SER A 29 3.54 -7.71 3.31
N VAL A 30 3.93 -7.74 2.02
CA VAL A 30 5.16 -8.38 1.55
C VAL A 30 6.25 -7.30 1.51
N ARG A 31 7.30 -7.47 2.31
CA ARG A 31 8.37 -6.47 2.44
C ARG A 31 9.75 -6.96 1.96
N ARG A 32 9.99 -8.28 1.97
CA ARG A 32 11.30 -8.88 1.68
C ARG A 32 11.33 -9.71 0.38
N ARG A 33 10.20 -10.33 0.00
CA ARG A 33 10.11 -11.22 -1.16
C ARG A 33 9.54 -10.47 -2.36
N LEU A 34 10.21 -9.42 -2.77
CA LEU A 34 9.81 -8.58 -3.90
C LEU A 34 10.89 -8.67 -4.99
N ASP A 35 10.46 -8.85 -6.23
CA ASP A 35 11.28 -8.64 -7.41
C ASP A 35 11.19 -7.16 -7.76
N LEU A 36 12.26 -6.43 -7.48
CA LEU A 36 12.36 -4.98 -7.70
C LEU A 36 13.04 -4.63 -9.03
N ASP A 37 13.48 -5.64 -9.78
CA ASP A 37 14.12 -5.48 -11.09
C ASP A 37 13.08 -5.61 -12.20
N ARG A 38 12.06 -6.45 -11.99
CA ARG A 38 10.94 -6.58 -12.92
C ARG A 38 9.98 -5.38 -12.82
N PRO A 39 9.82 -4.58 -13.90
CA PRO A 39 8.85 -3.49 -13.90
C PRO A 39 7.41 -4.02 -13.86
N VAL A 40 6.53 -3.27 -13.20
CA VAL A 40 5.09 -3.53 -13.22
C VAL A 40 4.49 -2.87 -14.45
N ASP A 41 3.71 -3.63 -15.22
CA ASP A 41 3.05 -3.13 -16.42
C ASP A 41 2.01 -2.04 -16.08
N PRO A 42 2.05 -0.85 -16.71
CA PRO A 42 1.03 0.18 -16.55
C PRO A 42 -0.40 -0.29 -16.87
N ALA A 43 -0.57 -1.22 -17.82
CA ALA A 43 -1.88 -1.78 -18.13
C ALA A 43 -2.43 -2.62 -16.97
N LEU A 44 -1.57 -3.40 -16.30
CA LEU A 44 -1.93 -4.12 -15.09
C LEU A 44 -2.33 -3.18 -13.96
N LEU A 45 -1.55 -2.12 -13.72
CA LEU A 45 -1.86 -1.10 -12.71
C LEU A 45 -3.23 -0.47 -12.97
N ARG A 46 -3.51 -0.09 -14.22
CA ARG A 46 -4.81 0.45 -14.62
C ARG A 46 -5.94 -0.53 -14.36
N ARG A 47 -5.75 -1.82 -14.70
CA ARG A 47 -6.75 -2.86 -14.47
C ARG A 47 -7.02 -3.07 -12.97
N CYS A 48 -5.98 -3.09 -12.14
CA CYS A 48 -6.13 -3.17 -10.69
C CYS A 48 -6.91 -1.96 -10.13
N ILE A 49 -6.62 -0.74 -10.60
CA ILE A 49 -7.33 0.47 -10.19
C ILE A 49 -8.80 0.42 -10.65
N GLU A 50 -9.08 -0.03 -11.87
CA GLU A 50 -10.45 -0.20 -12.37
C GLU A 50 -11.27 -1.19 -11.53
N ILE A 51 -10.65 -2.26 -11.04
CA ILE A 51 -11.29 -3.18 -10.10
C ILE A 51 -11.51 -2.47 -8.75
N ALA A 52 -10.52 -1.71 -8.26
CA ALA A 52 -10.62 -0.99 -6.98
C ALA A 52 -11.74 0.06 -6.97
N THR A 53 -12.04 0.71 -8.10
CA THR A 53 -13.14 1.69 -8.19
C THR A 53 -14.54 1.07 -8.07
N GLN A 54 -14.66 -0.27 -8.10
CA GLN A 54 -15.91 -0.97 -7.77
C GLN A 54 -16.23 -0.96 -6.27
N ALA A 55 -15.31 -0.50 -5.41
CA ALA A 55 -15.55 -0.36 -3.99
C ALA A 55 -16.74 0.59 -3.72
N PRO A 56 -17.63 0.27 -2.76
CA PRO A 56 -18.76 1.12 -2.44
C PRO A 56 -18.30 2.47 -1.89
N THR A 57 -19.06 3.53 -2.21
CA THR A 57 -18.78 4.89 -1.73
C THR A 57 -19.98 5.45 -0.98
N GLY A 58 -19.70 6.10 0.16
CA GLY A 58 -20.71 6.87 0.88
C GLY A 58 -21.32 7.92 -0.04
N ARG A 59 -22.65 8.00 -0.08
CA ARG A 59 -23.41 8.97 -0.90
C ARG A 59 -23.07 8.95 -2.40
N HIS A 60 -22.46 7.87 -2.90
CA HIS A 60 -22.02 7.74 -4.29
C HIS A 60 -21.00 8.84 -4.73
N GLU A 61 -20.21 9.38 -3.79
CA GLU A 61 -19.34 10.53 -4.10
C GLU A 61 -18.20 10.20 -5.07
N GLN A 62 -17.70 8.96 -5.07
CA GLN A 62 -16.59 8.50 -5.93
C GLN A 62 -15.35 9.42 -5.94
N GLY A 63 -15.09 10.14 -4.85
CA GLY A 63 -14.00 11.13 -4.73
C GLY A 63 -12.58 10.56 -4.65
N TRP A 64 -12.33 9.35 -5.16
CA TRP A 64 -11.01 8.72 -5.16
C TRP A 64 -10.17 9.25 -6.32
N HIS A 65 -8.91 9.54 -6.04
CA HIS A 65 -7.91 9.86 -7.05
C HIS A 65 -6.67 8.99 -6.83
N PHE A 66 -6.05 8.55 -7.92
CA PHE A 66 -4.83 7.75 -7.89
C PHE A 66 -3.71 8.50 -8.63
N VAL A 67 -2.56 8.67 -7.96
CA VAL A 67 -1.34 9.17 -8.59
C VAL A 67 -0.38 7.99 -8.72
N VAL A 68 -0.11 7.54 -9.95
CA VAL A 68 0.85 6.47 -10.23
C VAL A 68 2.22 7.08 -10.43
N VAL A 69 3.16 6.77 -9.54
CA VAL A 69 4.53 7.32 -9.58
C VAL A 69 5.49 6.27 -10.14
N THR A 70 5.91 6.45 -11.39
CA THR A 70 6.90 5.58 -12.06
C THR A 70 8.25 6.27 -12.31
N ASP A 71 8.27 7.61 -12.31
CA ASP A 71 9.48 8.39 -12.52
C ASP A 71 10.51 8.11 -11.40
N PRO A 72 11.73 7.62 -11.74
CA PRO A 72 12.78 7.35 -10.76
C PRO A 72 13.17 8.57 -9.92
N SER A 73 13.18 9.76 -10.50
CA SER A 73 13.54 11.00 -9.78
C SER A 73 12.49 11.36 -8.72
N VAL A 74 11.22 11.21 -9.05
CA VAL A 74 10.11 11.43 -8.12
C VAL A 74 10.13 10.37 -7.02
N ARG A 75 10.41 9.10 -7.34
CA ARG A 75 10.57 8.03 -6.33
C ARG A 75 11.71 8.31 -5.36
N THR A 76 12.87 8.73 -5.86
CA THR A 76 14.00 9.13 -5.00
C THR A 76 13.63 10.27 -4.06
N TRP A 77 12.93 11.28 -4.57
CA TRP A 77 12.52 12.41 -3.74
C TRP A 77 11.49 12.02 -2.68
N LEU A 78 10.51 11.19 -3.04
CA LEU A 78 9.56 10.61 -2.08
C LEU A 78 10.26 9.76 -1.01
N ALA A 79 11.28 8.99 -1.40
CA ALA A 79 12.10 8.23 -0.47
C ALA A 79 12.82 9.14 0.54
N ASP A 80 13.39 10.24 0.08
CA ASP A 80 14.09 11.21 0.93
C ASP A 80 13.14 11.93 1.89
N LEU A 81 11.97 12.36 1.40
CA LEU A 81 10.91 12.88 2.27
C LEU A 81 10.49 11.88 3.32
N TRP A 82 10.24 10.63 2.92
CA TRP A 82 9.82 9.60 3.86
C TRP A 82 10.88 9.38 4.94
N ARG A 83 12.17 9.35 4.57
CA ARG A 83 13.29 9.23 5.52
C ARG A 83 13.34 10.43 6.47
N ALA A 84 13.11 11.63 5.97
CA ALA A 84 13.01 12.84 6.80
C ALA A 84 11.77 12.82 7.71
N GLY A 85 10.67 12.22 7.26
CA GLY A 85 9.38 12.15 7.96
C GLY A 85 9.33 11.14 9.10
N ILE A 86 9.96 9.98 8.95
CA ILE A 86 10.07 8.98 10.02
C ILE A 86 10.74 9.55 11.29
N GLY A 87 11.67 10.50 11.13
CA GLY A 87 12.27 11.21 12.27
C GLY A 87 11.42 12.33 12.87
N ARG A 88 10.30 12.71 12.24
CA ARG A 88 9.47 13.88 12.60
C ARG A 88 8.14 13.53 13.26
N GLY A 89 7.64 12.29 13.08
CA GLY A 89 6.31 11.87 13.54
C GLY A 89 6.29 10.78 14.61
N ASP A 90 7.39 10.04 14.81
CA ASP A 90 7.41 8.92 15.76
C ASP A 90 7.86 9.38 17.14
N SER A 91 6.90 9.83 17.96
CA SER A 91 7.02 9.51 19.38
C SER A 91 6.73 8.02 19.53
N PRO A 92 7.59 7.22 20.18
CA PRO A 92 7.27 5.83 20.43
C PRO A 92 5.94 5.76 21.18
N MET A 93 5.00 4.94 20.69
CA MET A 93 3.72 4.73 21.36
C MET A 93 3.96 4.41 22.84
N SER A 94 3.27 5.11 23.73
CA SER A 94 3.28 4.81 25.15
C SER A 94 2.78 3.40 25.42
N THR A 95 3.12 2.84 26.58
CA THR A 95 2.63 1.52 26.99
C THR A 95 1.10 1.43 26.97
N GLU A 96 0.40 2.51 27.33
CA GLU A 96 -1.07 2.53 27.29
C GLU A 96 -1.61 2.61 25.85
N GLU A 97 -0.96 3.34 24.95
CA GLU A 97 -1.33 3.35 23.53
C GLU A 97 -1.12 1.97 22.89
N LEU A 98 0.01 1.31 23.19
CA LEU A 98 0.27 -0.06 22.75
C LEU A 98 -0.79 -1.04 23.28
N ARG A 99 -1.19 -0.89 24.54
CA ARG A 99 -2.25 -1.69 25.16
C ARG A 99 -3.60 -1.46 24.48
N ARG A 100 -4.00 -0.21 24.29
CA ARG A 100 -5.26 0.19 23.65
C ARG A 100 -5.31 -0.21 22.17
N ALA A 101 -4.16 -0.21 21.50
CA ALA A 101 -4.01 -0.70 20.14
C ALA A 101 -3.88 -2.23 20.04
N HIS A 102 -3.98 -2.96 21.16
CA HIS A 102 -3.86 -4.42 21.23
C HIS A 102 -2.59 -4.95 20.54
N VAL A 103 -1.49 -4.19 20.64
CA VAL A 103 -0.21 -4.55 20.03
C VAL A 103 0.40 -5.71 20.82
N ARG A 104 0.65 -6.82 20.13
CA ARG A 104 1.31 -7.98 20.75
C ARG A 104 2.78 -7.66 21.06
N PRO A 105 3.36 -8.22 22.14
CA PRO A 105 4.80 -8.15 22.37
C PRO A 105 5.59 -8.65 21.15
N GLY A 106 6.63 -7.92 20.73
CA GLY A 106 7.44 -8.30 19.58
C GLY A 106 6.85 -7.93 18.21
N ALA A 107 5.60 -7.45 18.14
CA ALA A 107 4.96 -7.14 16.86
C ALA A 107 5.54 -5.87 16.22
N MET A 108 5.77 -4.83 17.01
CA MET A 108 6.33 -3.57 16.50
C MET A 108 7.78 -3.75 16.06
N GLU A 109 8.56 -4.58 16.76
CA GLU A 109 9.94 -4.92 16.40
C GLU A 109 10.01 -5.57 15.03
N LYS A 110 9.08 -6.48 14.71
CA LYS A 110 8.98 -7.09 13.36
C LYS A 110 8.52 -6.10 12.30
N VAL A 111 7.64 -5.16 12.64
CA VAL A 111 7.22 -4.08 11.74
C VAL A 111 8.41 -3.19 11.43
N TRP A 112 9.14 -2.75 12.46
CA TRP A 112 10.32 -1.90 12.33
C TRP A 112 11.46 -2.59 11.58
N ASP A 113 11.73 -3.88 11.83
CA ASP A 113 12.70 -4.66 11.04
C ASP A 113 12.30 -4.73 9.55
N GLY A 114 11.03 -5.01 9.27
CA GLY A 114 10.51 -5.04 7.91
C GLY A 114 10.54 -3.67 7.22
N LEU A 115 10.22 -2.60 7.95
CA LEU A 115 10.30 -1.22 7.46
C LEU A 115 11.75 -0.78 7.28
N GLY A 116 12.67 -1.20 8.13
CA GLY A 116 14.11 -0.96 7.98
C GLY A 116 14.68 -1.61 6.73
N HIS A 117 14.21 -2.80 6.36
CA HIS A 117 14.57 -3.42 5.09
C HIS A 117 14.04 -2.64 3.87
N LEU A 118 12.78 -2.17 3.94
CA LEU A 118 12.21 -1.34 2.88
C LEU A 118 12.84 0.05 2.80
N SER A 119 13.22 0.65 3.94
CA SER A 119 13.80 2.00 4.00
C SER A 119 15.12 2.11 3.21
N GLN A 120 15.86 1.00 3.18
CA GLN A 120 17.09 0.82 2.41
C GLN A 120 16.85 0.67 0.89
N ASN A 121 15.60 0.48 0.45
CA ASN A 121 15.21 0.23 -0.95
C ASN A 121 14.10 1.19 -1.45
N LEU A 122 13.85 2.30 -0.76
CA LEU A 122 12.70 3.18 -1.02
C LEU A 122 12.67 3.81 -2.41
N ASP A 123 13.84 4.06 -2.99
CA ASP A 123 14.01 4.54 -4.37
C ASP A 123 13.47 3.52 -5.39
N ARG A 124 13.42 2.24 -5.02
CA ARG A 124 12.94 1.14 -5.85
C ARG A 124 11.49 0.77 -5.51
N VAL A 125 11.17 0.74 -4.22
CA VAL A 125 9.83 0.42 -3.70
C VAL A 125 9.53 1.25 -2.46
N LEU A 126 8.57 2.17 -2.58
CA LEU A 126 8.17 3.04 -1.48
C LEU A 126 7.53 2.23 -0.33
N THR A 127 7.21 2.87 0.80
CA THR A 127 6.49 2.20 1.90
C THR A 127 5.53 3.15 2.59
N THR A 128 4.59 2.59 3.34
CA THR A 128 3.58 3.33 4.11
C THR A 128 4.22 4.29 5.12
N GLY A 129 3.51 5.34 5.53
CA GLY A 129 3.98 6.28 6.58
C GLY A 129 4.35 7.68 6.08
N THR A 130 3.81 8.12 4.95
CA THR A 130 4.02 9.49 4.43
C THR A 130 3.19 10.56 5.13
N MET A 131 2.32 10.21 6.09
CA MET A 131 1.44 11.17 6.76
C MET A 131 2.22 12.31 7.46
N ALA A 132 3.38 12.00 8.04
CA ALA A 132 4.24 13.01 8.68
C ALA A 132 4.79 14.07 7.69
N VAL A 133 4.74 13.78 6.38
CA VAL A 133 5.25 14.62 5.29
C VAL A 133 4.18 14.84 4.21
N GLU A 134 2.91 14.68 4.54
CA GLU A 134 1.79 14.74 3.58
C GLU A 134 1.81 16.03 2.76
N ARG A 135 1.99 17.19 3.42
CA ARG A 135 2.02 18.49 2.73
C ARG A 135 3.16 18.59 1.71
N ASP A 136 4.34 18.07 2.04
CA ASP A 136 5.49 18.08 1.14
C ASP A 136 5.28 17.13 -0.05
N VAL A 137 4.68 15.95 0.20
CA VAL A 137 4.27 15.02 -0.86
C VAL A 137 3.20 15.64 -1.76
N ALA A 138 2.24 16.38 -1.18
CA ALA A 138 1.19 17.04 -1.93
C ALA A 138 1.76 18.11 -2.87
N ALA A 139 2.68 18.93 -2.36
CA ALA A 139 3.38 19.93 -3.15
C ALA A 139 4.18 19.31 -4.31
N LEU A 140 4.89 18.20 -4.06
CA LEU A 140 5.63 17.50 -5.09
C LEU A 140 4.74 16.94 -6.20
N LEU A 141 3.66 16.25 -5.82
CA LEU A 141 2.81 15.52 -6.75
C LEU A 141 1.68 16.39 -7.34
N GLY A 142 1.61 17.67 -6.96
CA GLY A 142 0.55 18.59 -7.40
C GLY A 142 -0.83 18.25 -6.83
N ILE A 143 -0.88 17.61 -5.66
CA ILE A 143 -2.14 17.28 -4.98
C ILE A 143 -2.67 18.53 -4.27
N PRO A 144 -3.95 18.89 -4.41
CA PRO A 144 -4.53 20.06 -3.74
C PRO A 144 -4.72 19.79 -2.24
N TYR A 145 -3.67 20.02 -1.46
CA TYR A 145 -3.59 19.66 -0.02
C TYR A 145 -4.77 20.14 0.83
N GLU A 146 -5.31 21.33 0.56
CA GLU A 146 -6.40 21.91 1.35
C GLU A 146 -7.76 21.20 1.14
N SER A 147 -7.92 20.41 0.07
CA SER A 147 -9.17 19.73 -0.27
C SER A 147 -9.03 18.22 -0.51
N VAL A 148 -7.81 17.68 -0.61
CA VAL A 148 -7.54 16.27 -0.86
C VAL A 148 -6.57 15.73 0.18
N MET A 149 -7.07 14.77 0.98
CA MET A 149 -6.27 13.99 1.91
C MET A 149 -5.60 12.82 1.18
N GLN A 150 -4.33 12.56 1.49
CA GLN A 150 -3.63 11.37 1.03
C GLN A 150 -4.02 10.18 1.91
N ALA A 151 -4.87 9.29 1.38
CA ALA A 151 -5.35 8.14 2.13
C ALA A 151 -4.28 7.06 2.35
N ALA A 152 -3.45 6.78 1.32
CA ALA A 152 -2.43 5.75 1.40
C ALA A 152 -1.33 5.96 0.36
N LEU A 153 -0.14 5.48 0.69
CA LEU A 153 0.91 5.16 -0.28
C LEU A 153 1.03 3.64 -0.37
N ILE A 154 0.83 3.10 -1.58
CA ILE A 154 0.78 1.66 -1.82
C ILE A 154 1.96 1.27 -2.72
N PRO A 155 3.01 0.62 -2.18
CA PRO A 155 4.04 0.05 -3.03
C PRO A 155 3.52 -1.13 -3.83
N VAL A 156 3.91 -1.20 -5.11
CA VAL A 156 3.54 -2.29 -6.01
C VAL A 156 4.81 -2.84 -6.65
N ALA A 157 4.99 -4.15 -6.53
CA ALA A 157 6.06 -4.92 -7.15
C ALA A 157 5.61 -6.38 -7.31
N HIS A 158 6.28 -7.14 -8.17
CA HIS A 158 6.04 -8.58 -8.26
C HIS A 158 6.62 -9.29 -7.03
N THR A 159 5.94 -10.32 -6.53
CA THR A 159 6.48 -11.13 -5.44
C THR A 159 7.45 -12.17 -5.98
N VAL A 160 8.52 -12.43 -5.24
CA VAL A 160 9.32 -13.64 -5.44
C VAL A 160 8.49 -14.80 -4.89
N GLY A 161 8.06 -15.71 -5.75
CA GLY A 161 7.10 -16.79 -5.47
C GLY A 161 5.69 -16.33 -5.09
N THR A 162 4.75 -17.27 -5.08
CA THR A 162 3.31 -17.01 -4.99
C THR A 162 2.60 -17.81 -3.90
N GLU A 163 3.36 -18.49 -3.05
CA GLU A 163 2.83 -19.21 -1.89
C GLU A 163 2.64 -18.25 -0.71
N PHE A 164 1.38 -18.03 -0.34
CA PHE A 164 1.00 -17.19 0.79
C PHE A 164 0.38 -18.06 1.90
N ARG A 165 0.46 -17.57 3.14
CA ARG A 165 -0.11 -18.24 4.31
C ARG A 165 -0.90 -17.23 5.13
N PRO A 166 -2.00 -17.65 5.77
CA PRO A 166 -2.75 -16.77 6.65
C PRO A 166 -1.86 -16.15 7.72
N ALA A 167 -2.00 -14.86 7.91
CA ALA A 167 -1.30 -14.16 8.98
C ALA A 167 -2.10 -14.31 10.28
N THR A 168 -1.40 -14.46 11.40
CA THR A 168 -2.03 -14.54 12.71
C THR A 168 -2.85 -13.26 12.96
N ARG A 169 -4.12 -13.43 13.35
CA ARG A 169 -5.04 -12.37 13.77
C ARG A 169 -5.42 -12.59 15.23
N ILE A 170 -5.94 -11.54 15.88
CA ILE A 170 -6.59 -11.69 17.18
C ILE A 170 -7.84 -12.59 17.00
N PRO A 171 -8.22 -13.38 18.01
CA PRO A 171 -9.45 -14.18 17.98
C PRO A 171 -10.65 -13.30 17.62
N VAL A 172 -11.56 -13.85 16.79
CA VAL A 172 -12.73 -13.10 16.32
C VAL A 172 -13.63 -12.64 17.48
N ASP A 173 -13.73 -13.45 18.53
CA ASP A 173 -14.54 -13.14 19.71
C ASP A 173 -13.97 -11.99 20.56
N GLU A 174 -12.72 -11.58 20.35
CA GLU A 174 -12.15 -10.38 20.99
C GLU A 174 -12.56 -9.07 20.29
N VAL A 175 -13.08 -9.15 19.06
CA VAL A 175 -13.47 -7.97 18.26
C VAL A 175 -14.94 -7.97 17.85
N VAL A 176 -15.66 -9.07 18.08
CA VAL A 176 -17.09 -9.15 17.81
C VAL A 176 -17.86 -8.82 19.07
N HIS A 177 -18.66 -7.77 18.97
CA HIS A 177 -19.51 -7.25 20.03
C HIS A 177 -20.97 -7.33 19.56
N TRP A 178 -21.83 -7.99 20.33
CA TRP A 178 -23.26 -8.12 20.01
C TRP A 178 -24.05 -7.03 20.74
N ASP A 179 -24.81 -6.24 19.98
CA ASP A 179 -25.65 -5.11 20.41
C ASP A 179 -24.93 -3.91 21.04
N ARG A 180 -23.89 -4.15 21.84
CA ARG A 180 -23.08 -3.14 22.53
C ARG A 180 -21.61 -3.52 22.51
N TRP A 181 -20.74 -2.51 22.53
CA TRP A 181 -19.30 -2.65 22.72
C TRP A 181 -18.94 -3.38 24.01
#